data_AF-A0A1T5AP99-F1
#
_entry.id   AF-A0A1T5AP99-F1
#
_cell.length_a   1.000
_cell.length_b   1.000
_cell.length_c   1.000
_cell.angle_alpha   90.00
_cell.angle_beta   90.00
_cell.angle_gamma   90.00
#
_symmetry.space_group_name_H-M   'P 1'
#
loop_
_entity.id
_entity.type
_entity.pdbx_description
1 polymer ?
#
loop_
_entity_poly.entity_id
_entity_poly.type
_entity_poly.pdbx_seq_one_letter_code
_entity_poly.pdbx_strand_id
1 'polypeptide(L)'
;MLTTIFFVIVFALSTNVSAQDNMKRWSKEFPITIDDFKGLPSEVETRYPKGVFNDIPAAYLATSISFETRYATNYWEVSVMNEMDRNLSFVNDTTVKYWLQHEQIHFNINEVYARKIRRAVEILQKRNERNIDAYNKVIDLKLNKLDSV
;
A
#
# COMPACT_ATOMS: atom_id res chain seq x y z
N MET A 1 -30.29 38.20 -14.36
CA MET A 1 -29.22 37.57 -15.17
C MET A 1 -27.89 37.44 -14.42
N LEU A 2 -27.54 38.33 -13.46
CA LEU A 2 -26.34 38.17 -12.63
C LEU A 2 -26.43 36.99 -11.62
N THR A 3 -27.62 36.73 -11.08
CA THR A 3 -27.87 35.66 -10.10
C THR A 3 -27.76 34.25 -10.68
N THR A 4 -28.04 34.08 -11.97
CA THR A 4 -27.94 32.79 -12.66
C THR A 4 -26.48 32.39 -12.92
N ILE A 5 -25.59 33.37 -13.11
CA ILE A 5 -24.16 33.15 -13.39
C ILE A 5 -23.43 32.62 -12.15
N PHE A 6 -23.84 33.03 -10.95
CA PHE A 6 -23.22 32.55 -9.70
C PHE A 6 -23.51 31.06 -9.42
N PHE A 7 -24.70 30.58 -9.77
CA PHE A 7 -25.09 29.17 -9.56
C PHE A 7 -24.32 28.19 -10.46
N VAL A 8 -23.93 28.62 -11.66
CA VAL A 8 -23.15 27.79 -12.60
C VAL A 8 -21.69 27.67 -12.16
N ILE A 9 -21.12 28.70 -11.54
CA ILE A 9 -19.74 28.69 -11.02
C ILE A 9 -19.60 27.78 -9.79
N VAL A 10 -20.63 27.72 -8.92
CA VAL A 10 -20.64 26.83 -7.75
C VAL A 10 -20.78 25.35 -8.16
N PHE A 11 -21.49 25.04 -9.24
CA PHE A 11 -21.62 23.67 -9.76
C PHE A 11 -20.38 23.21 -10.54
N ALA A 12 -19.55 24.14 -11.03
CA ALA A 12 -18.31 23.88 -11.73
C ALA A 12 -17.10 23.64 -10.82
N LEU A 13 -17.25 23.77 -9.49
CA LEU A 13 -16.42 23.03 -8.51
C LEU A 13 -16.83 21.54 -8.54
N SER A 14 -16.69 20.99 -9.75
CA SER A 14 -16.33 19.62 -10.04
C SER A 14 -15.76 18.94 -8.80
N THR A 15 -16.58 18.07 -8.25
CA THR A 15 -16.10 16.93 -7.49
C THR A 15 -15.07 16.24 -8.39
N ASN A 16 -13.80 16.50 -8.11
CA ASN A 16 -12.77 15.51 -8.35
C ASN A 16 -13.13 14.36 -7.43
N VAL A 17 -14.09 13.54 -7.85
CA VAL A 17 -14.15 12.15 -7.44
C VAL A 17 -12.88 11.56 -8.04
N SER A 18 -11.74 11.84 -7.39
CA SER A 18 -10.63 10.91 -7.41
C SER A 18 -11.30 9.59 -7.10
N ALA A 19 -11.27 8.65 -8.03
CA ALA A 19 -11.45 7.25 -7.69
C ALA A 19 -10.63 7.09 -6.40
N GLN A 20 -11.30 6.84 -5.27
CA GLN A 20 -10.62 6.91 -3.98
C GLN A 20 -9.51 5.88 -4.08
N ASP A 21 -8.26 6.36 -4.15
CA ASP A 21 -7.12 5.47 -4.14
C ASP A 21 -7.17 4.77 -2.78
N ASN A 22 -7.66 3.55 -2.83
CA ASN A 22 -7.80 2.70 -1.67
C ASN A 22 -6.42 2.28 -1.17
N MET A 23 -5.40 2.38 -2.02
CA MET A 23 -4.03 2.13 -1.66
C MET A 23 -3.41 3.41 -1.10
N LYS A 24 -2.94 3.34 0.14
CA LYS A 24 -2.06 4.38 0.68
C LYS A 24 -0.62 3.91 0.56
N ARG A 25 0.17 4.68 -0.19
CA ARG A 25 1.62 4.47 -0.29
C ARG A 25 2.33 4.84 1.00
N TRP A 26 3.38 4.12 1.32
CA TRP A 26 4.27 4.45 2.42
C TRP A 26 4.94 5.80 2.18
N SER A 27 4.91 6.67 3.18
CA SER A 27 5.62 7.94 3.20
C SER A 27 6.07 8.23 4.62
N LYS A 28 7.29 8.76 4.75
CA LYS A 28 7.82 9.24 6.03
C LYS A 28 7.14 10.54 6.45
N GLU A 29 6.78 11.36 5.46
CA GLU A 29 6.17 12.67 5.60
C GLU A 29 4.67 12.56 5.91
N PHE A 30 4.02 11.50 5.40
CA PHE A 30 2.60 11.22 5.58
C PHE A 30 2.38 9.81 6.17
N PRO A 31 2.62 9.64 7.49
CA PRO A 31 2.38 8.37 8.19
C PRO A 31 0.92 7.94 8.10
N ILE A 32 0.62 6.69 8.47
CA ILE A 32 -0.77 6.22 8.55
C ILE A 32 -1.50 6.92 9.69
N THR A 33 -2.76 7.27 9.45
CA THR A 33 -3.65 7.86 10.45
C THR A 33 -4.85 6.96 10.65
N ILE A 34 -5.64 7.21 11.69
CA ILE A 34 -6.88 6.46 11.94
C ILE A 34 -7.85 6.52 10.74
N ASP A 35 -7.87 7.64 10.01
CA ASP A 35 -8.74 7.83 8.84
C ASP A 35 -8.36 6.92 7.64
N ASP A 36 -7.17 6.32 7.67
CA ASP A 36 -6.74 5.35 6.67
C ASP A 36 -7.33 3.94 6.92
N PHE A 37 -7.94 3.66 8.08
CA PHE A 37 -8.51 2.36 8.43
C PHE A 37 -10.02 2.36 8.15
N LYS A 38 -10.39 2.03 6.92
CA LYS A 38 -11.78 2.11 6.41
C LYS A 38 -12.50 0.76 6.38
N GLY A 39 -11.77 -0.33 6.62
CA GLY A 39 -12.32 -1.67 6.60
C GLY A 39 -13.16 -2.01 7.81
N LEU A 40 -13.91 -3.11 7.68
CA LEU A 40 -14.71 -3.69 8.76
C LEU A 40 -14.06 -4.99 9.25
N PRO A 41 -13.99 -5.23 10.58
CA PRO A 41 -13.46 -6.50 11.11
C PRO A 41 -14.15 -7.74 10.50
N SER A 42 -15.46 -7.66 10.26
CA SER A 42 -16.26 -8.73 9.66
C SER A 42 -15.86 -9.10 8.24
N GLU A 43 -15.33 -8.15 7.46
CA GLU A 43 -14.86 -8.41 6.09
C GLU A 43 -13.55 -9.22 6.08
N VAL A 44 -12.74 -9.07 7.12
CA VAL A 44 -11.51 -9.84 7.31
C VAL A 44 -11.83 -11.26 7.76
N GLU A 45 -12.80 -11.44 8.67
CA GLU A 45 -13.25 -12.78 9.10
C GLU A 45 -13.75 -13.66 7.94
N THR A 46 -14.34 -13.06 6.90
CA THR A 46 -14.77 -13.81 5.71
C THR A 46 -13.64 -14.15 4.74
N ARG A 47 -12.53 -13.41 4.80
CA ARG A 47 -11.39 -13.54 3.89
C ARG A 47 -10.31 -14.50 4.39
N TYR A 48 -10.18 -14.66 5.71
CA TYR A 48 -9.20 -15.55 6.32
C TYR A 48 -9.89 -16.78 6.94
N PRO A 49 -9.33 -18.00 6.78
CA PRO A 49 -9.87 -19.19 7.41
C PRO A 49 -10.04 -19.01 8.93
N LYS A 50 -11.08 -19.62 9.51
CA LYS A 50 -11.23 -19.70 10.98
C LYS A 50 -9.93 -20.22 11.59
N GLY A 51 -9.34 -19.45 12.50
CA GLY A 51 -8.09 -19.80 13.20
C GLY A 51 -6.83 -19.03 12.75
N VAL A 52 -6.91 -18.15 11.74
CA VAL A 52 -5.80 -17.21 11.45
C VAL A 52 -5.60 -16.20 12.60
N PHE A 53 -6.70 -15.82 13.23
CA PHE A 53 -6.71 -15.05 14.45
C PHE A 53 -7.36 -15.89 15.55
N ASN A 54 -6.63 -16.11 16.66
CA ASN A 54 -7.22 -16.75 17.85
C ASN A 54 -8.27 -15.84 18.50
N ASP A 55 -8.11 -14.52 18.34
CA ASP A 55 -9.03 -13.44 18.71
C ASP A 55 -8.92 -12.31 17.67
N ILE A 56 -9.99 -11.55 17.39
CA ILE A 56 -9.94 -10.39 16.49
C ILE A 56 -8.94 -9.37 17.07
N PRO A 57 -7.91 -8.94 16.32
CA PRO A 57 -6.93 -8.00 16.84
C PRO A 57 -7.53 -6.61 17.07
N ALA A 58 -6.92 -5.82 17.95
CA ALA A 58 -7.36 -4.44 18.23
C ALA A 58 -7.32 -3.54 16.98
N ALA A 59 -6.39 -3.81 16.06
CA ALA A 59 -6.32 -3.23 14.73
C ALA A 59 -5.66 -4.23 13.77
N TYR A 60 -5.83 -4.01 12.48
CA TYR A 60 -5.19 -4.80 11.43
C TYR A 60 -4.82 -3.90 10.26
N LEU A 61 -3.57 -4.03 9.79
CA LEU A 61 -3.05 -3.34 8.62
C LEU A 61 -2.83 -4.31 7.45
N ALA A 62 -3.64 -4.17 6.40
CA ALA A 62 -3.47 -4.90 5.16
C ALA A 62 -2.38 -4.25 4.29
N THR A 63 -1.11 -4.59 4.52
CA THR A 63 0.02 -4.04 3.74
C THR A 63 0.50 -5.00 2.65
N SER A 64 1.02 -4.45 1.55
CA SER A 64 1.60 -5.21 0.45
C SER A 64 2.78 -4.46 -0.18
N ILE A 65 3.70 -5.22 -0.78
CA ILE A 65 4.69 -4.68 -1.71
C ILE A 65 4.16 -4.93 -3.12
N SER A 66 3.86 -3.86 -3.84
CA SER A 66 3.33 -3.90 -5.20
C SER A 66 4.41 -3.56 -6.23
N PHE A 67 4.23 -4.10 -7.43
CA PHE A 67 5.15 -3.97 -8.55
C PHE A 67 4.40 -3.46 -9.77
N GLU A 68 4.88 -2.38 -10.36
CA GLU A 68 4.41 -1.90 -11.67
C GLU A 68 5.54 -2.06 -12.67
N THR A 69 5.26 -2.73 -13.79
CA THR A 69 6.25 -3.00 -14.84
C THR A 69 5.85 -2.34 -16.15
N ARG A 70 6.78 -1.66 -16.79
CA ARG A 70 6.61 -1.08 -18.14
C ARG A 70 7.81 -1.45 -18.99
N TYR A 71 7.58 -1.87 -20.23
CA TYR A 71 8.67 -2.04 -21.18
C TYR A 71 9.07 -0.67 -21.76
N ALA A 72 10.26 -0.18 -21.41
CA ALA A 72 10.86 0.99 -22.04
C ALA A 72 11.61 0.56 -23.31
N THR A 73 12.13 1.51 -24.09
CA THR A 73 12.73 1.28 -25.41
C THR A 73 13.75 0.13 -25.46
N ASN A 74 14.47 -0.16 -24.38
CA ASN A 74 15.54 -1.17 -24.36
C ASN A 74 15.73 -1.92 -23.03
N TYR A 75 14.81 -1.75 -22.05
CA TYR A 75 14.89 -2.37 -20.73
C TYR A 75 13.52 -2.35 -20.05
N TRP A 76 13.34 -3.12 -18.97
CA TRP A 76 12.15 -3.06 -18.12
C TRP A 76 12.26 -1.95 -17.10
N GLU A 77 11.30 -1.03 -17.09
CA GLU A 77 11.05 -0.16 -15.93
C GLU A 77 10.19 -0.91 -14.93
N VAL A 78 10.69 -1.06 -13.70
CA VAL A 78 10.02 -1.75 -12.61
C VAL A 78 9.98 -0.82 -11.40
N SER A 79 8.78 -0.36 -11.06
CA SER A 79 8.50 0.40 -9.85
C SER A 79 8.11 -0.54 -8.73
N VAL A 80 8.60 -0.27 -7.52
CA VAL A 80 8.32 -1.08 -6.33
C VAL A 80 7.78 -0.17 -5.22
N MET A 81 6.54 -0.39 -4.84
CA MET A 81 5.83 0.42 -3.84
C MET A 81 5.53 -0.43 -2.61
N ASN A 82 5.52 0.20 -1.43
CA ASN A 82 4.96 -0.37 -0.21
C ASN A 82 3.65 0.37 0.05
N GLU A 83 2.56 -0.37 0.16
CA GLU A 83 1.21 0.18 0.18
C GLU A 83 0.40 -0.50 1.29
N MET A 84 -0.63 0.20 1.78
CA MET A 84 -1.70 -0.38 2.59
C MET A 84 -3.02 -0.28 1.85
N ASP A 85 -3.85 -1.31 1.95
CA ASP A 85 -5.23 -1.28 1.50
C ASP A 85 -6.10 -0.75 2.65
N ARG A 86 -6.65 0.46 2.46
CA ARG A 86 -7.46 1.15 3.47
C ARG A 86 -8.77 0.43 3.79
N ASN A 87 -9.44 -0.12 2.77
CA ASN A 87 -10.70 -0.85 2.92
C ASN A 87 -10.53 -2.24 3.54
N LEU A 88 -9.31 -2.77 3.58
CA LEU A 88 -9.00 -4.03 4.27
C LEU A 88 -8.32 -3.83 5.63
N SER A 89 -7.94 -2.60 5.95
CA SER A 89 -7.35 -2.23 7.23
C SER A 89 -8.44 -1.71 8.17
N PHE A 90 -8.52 -2.22 9.39
CA PHE A 90 -9.57 -1.86 10.35
C PHE A 90 -9.01 -1.61 11.74
N VAL A 91 -9.81 -0.92 12.55
CA VAL A 91 -9.61 -0.76 13.99
C VAL A 91 -10.84 -1.31 14.70
N ASN A 92 -10.63 -2.25 15.61
CA ASN A 92 -11.69 -2.88 16.40
C ASN A 92 -11.79 -2.24 17.80
N ASP A 93 -10.66 -1.86 18.39
CA ASP A 93 -10.61 -1.23 19.72
C ASP A 93 -9.73 0.03 19.73
N THR A 94 -10.39 1.18 19.72
CA THR A 94 -9.73 2.49 19.77
C THR A 94 -9.26 2.88 21.17
N THR A 95 -9.66 2.15 22.21
CA THR A 95 -9.22 2.40 23.60
C THR A 95 -7.77 1.99 23.82
N VAL A 96 -7.24 1.09 22.98
CA VAL A 96 -5.83 0.69 22.98
C VAL A 96 -4.97 1.85 22.48
N LYS A 97 -4.26 2.52 23.39
CA LYS A 97 -3.55 3.78 23.06
C LYS A 97 -2.39 3.64 22.06
N TYR A 98 -1.93 2.42 21.76
CA TYR A 98 -0.72 2.17 20.99
C TYR A 98 -0.92 1.39 19.68
N TRP A 99 -2.16 1.01 19.31
CA TRP A 99 -2.40 0.20 18.11
C TRP A 99 -1.88 0.92 16.85
N LEU A 100 -2.10 2.23 16.72
CA LEU A 100 -1.66 2.96 15.53
C LEU A 100 -0.14 2.97 15.38
N GLN A 101 0.59 3.08 16.50
CA GLN A 101 2.05 3.01 16.50
C GLN A 101 2.53 1.60 16.16
N HIS A 102 1.84 0.57 16.66
CA HIS A 102 2.12 -0.83 16.33
C HIS A 102 1.95 -1.09 14.83
N GLU A 103 0.83 -0.68 14.23
CA GLU A 103 0.61 -0.84 12.79
C GLU A 103 1.60 -0.02 11.95
N GLN A 104 1.97 1.18 12.40
CA GLN A 104 2.98 1.99 11.72
C GLN A 104 4.36 1.31 11.73
N ILE A 105 4.69 0.54 12.77
CA ILE A 105 5.92 -0.26 12.81
C ILE A 105 5.86 -1.38 11.76
N HIS A 106 4.75 -2.12 11.65
CA HIS A 106 4.56 -3.12 10.59
C HIS A 106 4.75 -2.52 9.20
N PHE A 107 4.15 -1.34 8.95
CA PHE A 107 4.29 -0.66 7.67
C PHE A 107 5.73 -0.22 7.38
N ASN A 108 6.46 0.22 8.40
CA ASN A 108 7.88 0.58 8.31
C ASN A 108 8.78 -0.62 8.05
N ILE A 109 8.50 -1.77 8.67
CA ILE A 109 9.22 -3.01 8.41
C ILE A 109 9.04 -3.40 6.94
N ASN A 110 7.81 -3.35 6.42
CA ASN A 110 7.54 -3.66 5.02
C ASN A 110 8.29 -2.71 4.08
N GLU A 111 8.38 -1.41 4.42
CA GLU A 111 9.16 -0.43 3.66
C GLU A 111 10.65 -0.76 3.61
N VAL A 112 11.24 -1.25 4.71
CA VAL A 112 12.65 -1.67 4.72
C VAL A 112 12.89 -2.77 3.69
N TYR A 113 11.96 -3.71 3.54
CA TYR A 113 12.05 -4.75 2.53
C TYR A 113 11.81 -4.21 1.12
N ALA A 114 10.82 -3.35 0.91
CA ALA A 114 10.59 -2.68 -0.36
C ALA A 114 11.84 -1.91 -0.83
N ARG A 115 12.56 -1.23 0.07
CA ARG A 115 13.85 -0.58 -0.24
C ARG A 115 14.94 -1.55 -0.69
N LYS A 116 15.03 -2.72 -0.07
CA LYS A 116 15.99 -3.77 -0.49
C LYS A 116 15.68 -4.26 -1.91
N ILE A 117 14.40 -4.40 -2.24
CA ILE A 117 13.95 -4.82 -3.56
C ILE A 117 14.20 -3.71 -4.59
N ARG A 118 13.80 -2.46 -4.30
CA ARG A 118 14.09 -1.28 -5.16
C ARG A 118 15.56 -1.22 -5.55
N ARG A 119 16.47 -1.36 -4.57
CA ARG A 119 17.91 -1.33 -4.84
C ARG A 119 18.36 -2.44 -5.78
N ALA A 120 17.81 -3.65 -5.66
CA ALA A 120 18.16 -4.76 -6.55
C ALA A 120 17.63 -4.52 -7.98
N VAL A 121 16.39 -4.05 -8.08
CA VAL A 121 15.75 -3.67 -9.34
C VAL A 121 16.50 -2.53 -10.04
N GLU A 122 16.84 -1.47 -9.32
CA GLU A 122 17.63 -0.33 -9.84
C GLU A 122 18.97 -0.75 -10.44
N ILE A 123 19.64 -1.76 -9.88
CA ILE A 123 20.90 -2.28 -10.43
C ILE A 123 20.67 -2.93 -11.80
N LEU A 124 19.58 -3.68 -11.98
CA LEU A 124 19.23 -4.31 -13.25
C LEU A 124 18.83 -3.27 -14.30
N GLN A 125 17.99 -2.29 -13.91
CA GLN A 125 17.59 -1.19 -14.79
C GLN A 125 18.79 -0.38 -15.27
N LYS A 126 19.73 -0.04 -14.37
CA LYS A 126 20.98 0.67 -14.73
C LYS A 126 21.89 -0.12 -15.69
N ARG A 127 21.75 -1.44 -15.73
CA ARG A 127 22.46 -2.32 -16.67
C ARG A 127 21.70 -2.53 -17.97
N ASN A 128 20.53 -1.89 -18.14
CA ASN A 128 19.59 -2.15 -19.22
C ASN A 128 19.25 -3.64 -19.36
N GLU A 129 19.06 -4.34 -18.23
CA GLU A 129 18.64 -5.73 -18.25
C GLU A 129 17.28 -5.87 -18.96
N ARG A 130 17.21 -6.77 -19.94
CA ARG A 130 16.05 -7.01 -20.81
C ARG A 130 15.30 -8.28 -20.42
N ASN A 131 15.96 -9.19 -19.72
CA ASN A 131 15.35 -10.41 -19.26
C ASN A 131 14.50 -10.15 -18.01
N ILE A 132 13.17 -10.25 -18.15
CA ILE A 132 12.24 -10.09 -17.03
C ILE A 132 12.47 -11.14 -15.93
N ASP A 133 12.95 -12.33 -16.29
CA ASP A 133 13.24 -13.39 -15.32
C ASP A 133 14.38 -13.00 -14.37
N ALA A 134 15.30 -12.14 -14.81
CA ALA A 134 16.34 -11.60 -13.94
C ALA A 134 15.73 -10.72 -12.84
N TYR A 135 14.68 -9.95 -13.14
CA TYR A 135 13.95 -9.15 -12.16
C TYR A 135 13.16 -10.05 -11.20
N ASN A 136 12.39 -11.01 -11.73
CA ASN A 136 11.64 -11.96 -10.91
C ASN A 136 12.56 -12.69 -9.92
N LYS A 137 13.70 -13.20 -10.40
CA LYS A 137 14.68 -13.89 -9.55
C LYS A 137 15.21 -13.01 -8.42
N VAL A 138 15.55 -11.74 -8.68
CA VAL A 138 16.07 -10.88 -7.61
C VAL A 138 14.96 -10.47 -6.64
N ILE A 139 13.73 -10.28 -7.09
CA ILE A 139 12.57 -9.99 -6.25
C ILE A 139 12.30 -11.18 -5.32
N ASP A 140 12.16 -12.39 -5.87
CA ASP A 140 11.92 -13.62 -5.11
C ASP A 140 13.01 -13.88 -4.06
N LEU A 141 14.29 -13.69 -4.44
CA LEU A 141 15.40 -13.84 -3.50
C LEU A 141 15.37 -12.85 -2.33
N LYS A 142 14.74 -11.68 -2.51
CA LYS A 142 14.56 -10.69 -1.44
C LYS A 142 13.30 -10.95 -0.62
N LEU A 143 12.26 -11.50 -1.24
CA LEU A 143 11.01 -11.87 -0.57
C LEU A 143 11.16 -13.14 0.27
N ASN A 144 11.78 -14.21 -0.23
CA ASN A 144 11.97 -15.47 0.51
C ASN A 144 12.85 -15.34 1.77
N LYS A 145 13.58 -14.23 1.91
CA LYS A 145 14.29 -13.90 3.15
C LYS A 145 13.40 -13.27 4.22
N LEU A 146 12.15 -12.88 3.90
CA LEU A 146 11.15 -12.48 4.90
C LEU A 146 10.53 -13.70 5.58
N ASP A 147 10.16 -14.74 4.83
CA ASP A 147 9.41 -15.90 5.34
C ASP A 147 10.24 -16.84 6.24
N SER A 148 11.50 -16.47 6.52
CA SER A 148 12.44 -17.24 7.35
C SER A 148 12.71 -16.59 8.72
N VAL A 149 11.94 -15.56 9.08
CA VAL A 149 11.93 -14.89 10.39
C VAL A 149 10.64 -15.23 11.12
#